data_AF-A0A957V5G3-F1
#
_entry.id   AF-A0A957V5G3-F1
#
_cell.length_a   1.000
_cell.length_b   1.000
_cell.length_c   1.000
_cell.angle_alpha   90.00
_cell.angle_beta   90.00
_cell.angle_gamma   90.00
#
_symmetry.space_group_name_H-M   'P 1'
#
loop_
_entity.id
_entity.type
_entity.pdbx_description
1 polymer ?
#
loop_
_entity_poly.entity_id
_entity_poly.type
_entity_poly.pdbx_seq_one_letter_code
_entity_poly.pdbx_strand_id
1 'polypeptide(L)'
;STAAAELVPTDANLGVAGRPQSATGQAAIVTGINAAQRLGEHYGPRPDARVRAVLDEGSIFRRLVDDSLSPYFCNAYPQRYFDAVNRGKRLLSAIPYAVTVGGQPLLTHDDLCAGRALAADFTNQAWRDELGYLDAPVYTPQEGGRALWQLSQPHDFVFFEHWQTDVIGHAADRDAAVALLHRFDGFLAGLLDAADLENTLVIVNSDHGNVE
;
A
#
# COMPACT_ATOMS: atom_id res chain seq x y z
N SER A 1 5.02 21.40 10.37
CA SER A 1 6.40 20.96 10.59
C SER A 1 6.74 21.00 12.06
N THR A 2 7.38 19.96 12.56
CA THR A 2 7.99 19.87 13.90
C THR A 2 9.46 19.50 13.74
N ALA A 3 10.24 19.45 14.84
CA ALA A 3 11.62 18.97 14.77
C ALA A 3 11.75 17.50 14.34
N ALA A 4 10.69 16.70 14.48
CA ALA A 4 10.71 15.25 14.22
C ALA A 4 9.86 14.84 13.00
N ALA A 5 9.06 15.73 12.44
CA ALA A 5 8.11 15.39 11.37
C ALA A 5 7.75 16.59 10.49
N GLU A 6 7.67 16.35 9.19
CA GLU A 6 7.23 17.30 8.19
C GLU A 6 5.86 16.91 7.64
N LEU A 7 4.99 17.90 7.45
CA LEU A 7 3.71 17.72 6.77
C LEU A 7 3.74 18.59 5.53
N VAL A 8 3.71 17.94 4.36
CA VAL A 8 3.70 18.62 3.07
C VAL A 8 2.32 18.44 2.45
N PRO A 9 1.52 19.51 2.32
CA PRO A 9 0.26 19.44 1.58
C PRO A 9 0.53 19.05 0.13
N THR A 10 -0.11 17.98 -0.33
CA THR A 10 -0.03 17.50 -1.71
C THR A 10 -1.36 17.74 -2.43
N ASP A 11 -1.28 18.09 -3.72
CA ASP A 11 -2.46 18.21 -4.58
C ASP A 11 -2.66 16.91 -5.37
N ALA A 12 -3.65 16.12 -4.97
CA ALA A 12 -4.00 14.86 -5.64
C ALA A 12 -4.47 15.06 -7.09
N ASN A 13 -4.84 16.29 -7.49
CA ASN A 13 -5.16 16.59 -8.88
C ASN A 13 -3.92 16.58 -9.79
N LEU A 14 -2.72 16.77 -9.25
CA LEU A 14 -1.46 16.82 -10.01
C LEU A 14 -1.53 17.77 -11.21
N GLY A 15 -2.25 18.88 -11.07
CA GLY A 15 -2.47 19.87 -12.15
C GLY A 15 -3.40 19.40 -13.28
N VAL A 16 -4.13 18.29 -13.12
CA VAL A 16 -5.07 17.74 -14.11
C VAL A 16 -6.50 17.87 -13.59
N ALA A 17 -7.38 18.41 -14.45
CA ALA A 17 -8.79 18.58 -14.13
C ALA A 17 -9.52 17.24 -13.95
N GLY A 18 -10.59 17.24 -13.15
CA GLY A 18 -11.39 16.05 -12.84
C GLY A 18 -11.17 15.54 -11.41
N ARG A 19 -11.79 14.41 -11.08
CA ARG A 19 -11.60 13.78 -9.76
C ARG A 19 -10.36 12.90 -9.80
N PRO A 20 -9.42 13.02 -8.84
CA PRO A 20 -8.32 12.08 -8.70
C PRO A 20 -8.82 10.63 -8.62
N GLN A 21 -8.01 9.68 -9.09
CA GLN A 21 -8.35 8.26 -9.17
C GLN A 21 -7.14 7.39 -8.83
N SER A 22 -7.39 6.21 -8.25
CA SER A 22 -6.36 5.37 -7.64
C SER A 22 -5.28 4.91 -8.62
N ALA A 23 -5.64 4.47 -9.83
CA ALA A 23 -4.62 3.88 -10.72
C ALA A 23 -3.57 4.92 -11.16
N THR A 24 -3.99 6.14 -11.51
CA THR A 24 -3.07 7.23 -11.85
C THR A 24 -2.35 7.80 -10.62
N GLY A 25 -3.02 7.91 -9.48
CA GLY A 25 -2.41 8.41 -8.23
C GLY A 25 -1.32 7.46 -7.71
N GLN A 26 -1.64 6.17 -7.58
CA GLN A 26 -0.69 5.14 -7.20
C GLN A 26 0.48 5.03 -8.18
N ALA A 27 0.22 5.10 -9.49
CA ALA A 27 1.27 5.10 -10.49
C ALA A 27 2.23 6.29 -10.32
N ALA A 28 1.71 7.48 -10.01
CA ALA A 28 2.55 8.64 -9.73
C ALA A 28 3.44 8.44 -8.51
N ILE A 29 2.92 7.86 -7.43
CA ILE A 29 3.68 7.55 -6.22
C ILE A 29 4.84 6.59 -6.53
N VAL A 30 4.59 5.48 -7.21
CA VAL A 30 5.63 4.45 -7.39
C VAL A 30 6.56 4.71 -8.56
N THR A 31 6.25 5.62 -9.49
CA THR A 31 7.14 5.92 -10.63
C THR A 31 7.79 7.30 -10.57
N GLY A 32 7.22 8.22 -9.78
CA GLY A 32 7.56 9.65 -9.83
C GLY A 32 7.07 10.36 -11.12
N ILE A 33 6.30 9.68 -11.98
CA ILE A 33 5.78 10.23 -13.23
C ILE A 33 4.33 10.69 -13.00
N ASN A 34 3.98 11.90 -13.43
CA ASN A 34 2.58 12.35 -13.41
C ASN A 34 1.74 11.57 -14.45
N ALA A 35 1.22 10.42 -14.04
CA ALA A 35 0.46 9.51 -14.89
C ALA A 35 -0.83 10.17 -15.41
N ALA A 36 -1.53 10.95 -14.57
CA ALA A 36 -2.73 11.67 -14.98
C ALA A 36 -2.42 12.66 -16.11
N GLN A 37 -1.30 13.40 -16.01
CA GLN A 37 -0.89 14.35 -17.06
C GLN A 37 -0.50 13.63 -18.35
N ARG A 38 0.18 12.47 -18.26
CA ARG A 38 0.52 11.65 -19.43
C ARG A 38 -0.70 11.10 -20.15
N LEU A 39 -1.75 10.76 -19.40
CA LEU A 39 -3.01 10.26 -19.96
C LEU A 39 -3.95 11.40 -20.39
N GLY A 40 -3.77 12.61 -19.86
CA GLY A 40 -4.68 13.75 -20.03
C GLY A 40 -5.95 13.65 -19.17
N GLU A 41 -6.03 12.65 -18.29
CA GLU A 41 -7.17 12.40 -17.40
C GLU A 41 -6.72 11.61 -16.16
N HIS A 42 -7.51 11.69 -15.09
CA HIS A 42 -7.43 10.76 -13.97
C HIS A 42 -8.09 9.43 -14.33
N TYR A 43 -7.47 8.30 -13.98
CA TYR A 43 -7.98 6.98 -14.32
C TYR A 43 -7.87 6.00 -13.15
N GLY A 44 -8.87 5.13 -12.99
CA GLY A 44 -8.94 4.16 -11.91
C GLY A 44 -10.25 3.35 -11.90
N PRO A 45 -10.41 2.40 -10.96
CA PRO A 45 -9.51 2.12 -9.83
C PRO A 45 -8.34 1.18 -10.18
N ARG A 46 -8.36 0.47 -11.32
CA ARG A 46 -7.29 -0.45 -11.74
C ARG A 46 -6.60 0.06 -13.00
N PRO A 47 -5.29 -0.16 -13.16
CA PRO A 47 -4.55 0.34 -14.31
C PRO A 47 -4.97 -0.38 -15.60
N ASP A 48 -5.37 0.40 -16.61
CA ASP A 48 -5.52 -0.07 -17.98
C ASP A 48 -4.16 -0.19 -18.68
N ALA A 49 -4.15 -0.49 -19.97
CA ALA A 49 -2.91 -0.59 -20.75
C ALA A 49 -2.08 0.70 -20.77
N ARG A 50 -2.72 1.88 -20.70
CA ARG A 50 -2.04 3.18 -20.72
C ARG A 50 -1.33 3.44 -19.41
N VAL A 51 -2.01 3.21 -18.27
CA VAL A 51 -1.38 3.33 -16.94
C VAL A 51 -0.29 2.28 -16.76
N ARG A 52 -0.50 1.04 -17.24
CA ARG A 52 0.53 -0.01 -17.20
C ARG A 52 1.78 0.38 -17.98
N ALA A 53 1.65 0.99 -19.14
CA ALA A 53 2.81 1.50 -19.88
C ALA A 53 3.65 2.50 -19.06
N VAL A 54 3.02 3.33 -18.22
CA VAL A 54 3.73 4.21 -17.28
C VAL A 54 4.44 3.40 -16.19
N LEU A 55 3.78 2.38 -15.63
CA LEU A 55 4.37 1.50 -14.60
C LEU A 55 5.55 0.68 -15.15
N ASP A 56 5.46 0.27 -16.41
CA ASP A 56 6.47 -0.54 -17.11
C ASP A 56 7.75 0.26 -17.44
N GLU A 57 7.70 1.60 -17.42
CA GLU A 57 8.89 2.46 -17.60
C GLU A 57 9.87 2.41 -16.41
N GLY A 58 9.47 1.81 -15.29
CA GLY A 58 10.32 1.58 -14.14
C GLY A 58 9.77 2.25 -12.88
N SER A 59 9.08 1.46 -12.06
CA SER A 59 8.69 1.81 -10.69
C SER A 59 9.90 1.84 -9.75
N ILE A 60 9.72 2.39 -8.55
CA ILE A 60 10.71 2.40 -7.47
C ILE A 60 11.18 0.98 -7.14
N PHE A 61 10.29 -0.02 -7.20
CA PHE A 61 10.65 -1.43 -7.03
C PHE A 61 11.67 -1.88 -8.09
N ARG A 62 11.45 -1.54 -9.36
CA ARG A 62 12.38 -1.90 -10.44
C ARG A 62 13.71 -1.17 -10.30
N ARG A 63 13.66 0.15 -10.06
CA ARG A 63 14.86 1.01 -9.95
C ARG A 63 15.76 0.57 -8.81
N LEU A 64 15.18 0.29 -7.64
CA LEU A 64 15.95 -0.18 -6.49
C LEU A 64 16.60 -1.55 -6.75
N VAL A 65 15.91 -2.49 -7.41
CA VAL A 65 16.51 -3.76 -7.82
C VAL A 65 17.66 -3.55 -8.81
N ASP A 66 17.49 -2.68 -9.81
CA ASP A 66 18.54 -2.37 -10.78
C ASP A 66 19.78 -1.75 -10.11
N ASP A 67 19.59 -1.03 -9.01
CA ASP A 67 20.65 -0.47 -8.16
C ASP A 67 21.19 -1.46 -7.11
N SER A 68 20.84 -2.75 -7.19
CA SER A 68 21.25 -3.81 -6.25
C SER A 68 20.79 -3.59 -4.79
N LEU A 69 19.70 -2.83 -4.61
CA LEU A 69 19.01 -2.66 -3.33
C LEU A 69 17.86 -3.67 -3.19
N SER A 70 17.33 -3.77 -1.97
CA SER A 70 16.34 -4.77 -1.56
C SER A 70 14.97 -4.14 -1.25
N PRO A 71 14.19 -3.75 -2.28
CA PRO A 71 12.82 -3.30 -2.09
C PRO A 71 11.88 -4.47 -1.71
N TYR A 72 10.92 -4.20 -0.82
CA TYR A 72 9.98 -5.20 -0.32
C TYR A 72 8.55 -4.66 -0.20
N PHE A 73 7.60 -5.31 -0.88
CA PHE A 73 6.17 -5.04 -0.71
C PHE A 73 5.56 -6.03 0.28
N CYS A 74 5.21 -5.58 1.47
CA CYS A 74 4.92 -6.46 2.61
C CYS A 74 3.43 -6.84 2.77
N ASN A 75 2.58 -6.57 1.79
CA ASN A 75 1.16 -6.95 1.83
C ASN A 75 0.94 -8.40 1.39
N ALA A 76 0.26 -9.17 2.24
CA ALA A 76 -0.22 -10.51 1.88
C ALA A 76 -1.55 -10.48 1.12
N TYR A 77 -1.76 -11.51 0.29
CA TYR A 77 -3.00 -11.74 -0.44
C TYR A 77 -3.55 -13.16 -0.19
N PRO A 78 -4.87 -13.34 -0.02
CA PRO A 78 -5.46 -14.66 0.18
C PRO A 78 -5.46 -15.47 -1.12
N GLN A 79 -5.51 -16.80 -1.03
CA GLN A 79 -5.49 -17.70 -2.20
C GLN A 79 -6.55 -17.34 -3.26
N ARG A 80 -7.76 -16.96 -2.81
CA ARG A 80 -8.85 -16.53 -3.70
C ARG A 80 -8.49 -15.33 -4.59
N TYR A 81 -7.55 -14.48 -4.16
CA TYR A 81 -7.04 -13.36 -4.95
C TYR A 81 -6.20 -13.88 -6.13
N PHE A 82 -5.24 -14.77 -5.85
CA PHE A 82 -4.39 -15.38 -6.87
C PHE A 82 -5.21 -16.19 -7.88
N ASP A 83 -6.18 -16.97 -7.40
CA ASP A 83 -7.07 -17.74 -8.26
C ASP A 83 -7.85 -16.83 -9.22
N ALA A 84 -8.34 -15.68 -8.74
CA ALA A 84 -9.06 -14.72 -9.56
C ALA A 84 -8.16 -14.06 -10.61
N VAL A 85 -6.90 -13.75 -10.27
CA VAL A 85 -5.92 -13.20 -11.22
C VAL A 85 -5.58 -14.24 -12.29
N ASN A 86 -5.26 -15.48 -11.89
CA ASN A 86 -4.88 -16.56 -12.81
C ASN A 86 -6.02 -16.94 -13.76
N ARG A 87 -7.28 -16.83 -13.33
CA ARG A 87 -8.46 -17.05 -14.18
C ARG A 87 -8.84 -15.85 -15.04
N GLY A 88 -8.07 -14.76 -15.01
CA GLY A 88 -8.37 -13.51 -15.72
C GLY A 88 -9.63 -12.79 -15.21
N LYS A 89 -10.12 -13.15 -14.02
CA LYS A 89 -11.29 -12.53 -13.38
C LYS A 89 -10.94 -11.30 -12.55
N ARG A 90 -9.65 -11.06 -12.30
CA ARG A 90 -9.15 -9.90 -11.59
C ARG A 90 -7.89 -9.35 -12.24
N LEU A 91 -7.84 -8.04 -12.40
CA LEU A 91 -6.61 -7.31 -12.72
C LEU A 91 -5.90 -6.91 -11.43
N LEU A 92 -4.57 -6.89 -11.45
CA LEU A 92 -3.76 -6.26 -10.40
C LEU A 92 -4.06 -4.75 -10.36
N SER A 93 -4.16 -4.17 -9.16
CA SER A 93 -4.07 -2.72 -8.95
C SER A 93 -2.66 -2.21 -9.26
N ALA A 94 -2.46 -0.89 -9.28
CA ALA A 94 -1.21 -0.30 -9.76
C ALA A 94 0.00 -0.74 -8.90
N ILE A 95 -0.15 -0.78 -7.57
CA ILE A 95 0.92 -1.23 -6.66
C ILE A 95 1.34 -2.69 -6.91
N PRO A 96 0.46 -3.72 -6.78
CA PRO A 96 0.88 -5.10 -7.03
C PRO A 96 1.29 -5.35 -8.48
N TYR A 97 0.78 -4.58 -9.46
CA TYR A 97 1.31 -4.63 -10.83
C TYR A 97 2.76 -4.14 -10.87
N ALA A 98 3.05 -2.98 -10.29
CA ALA A 98 4.39 -2.38 -10.22
C ALA A 98 5.41 -3.28 -9.51
N VAL A 99 5.00 -3.95 -8.44
CA VAL A 99 5.78 -4.95 -7.70
C VAL A 99 6.11 -6.15 -8.59
N THR A 100 5.11 -6.69 -9.28
CA THR A 100 5.27 -7.86 -10.17
C THR A 100 6.21 -7.56 -11.34
N VAL A 101 6.03 -6.43 -12.03
CA VAL A 101 6.93 -6.04 -13.14
C VAL A 101 8.31 -5.59 -12.65
N GLY A 102 8.40 -5.16 -11.39
CA GLY A 102 9.66 -4.96 -10.66
C GLY A 102 10.40 -6.26 -10.32
N GLY A 103 9.82 -7.42 -10.61
CA GLY A 103 10.44 -8.74 -10.40
C GLY A 103 10.20 -9.36 -9.03
N GLN A 104 9.29 -8.78 -8.23
CA GLN A 104 8.96 -9.29 -6.90
C GLN A 104 7.71 -10.17 -6.92
N PRO A 105 7.66 -11.24 -6.10
CA PRO A 105 6.44 -12.01 -5.90
C PRO A 105 5.45 -11.25 -5.01
N LEU A 106 4.16 -11.54 -5.17
CA LEU A 106 3.15 -11.15 -4.18
C LEU A 106 3.11 -12.17 -3.04
N LEU A 107 2.98 -11.69 -1.82
CA LEU A 107 3.04 -12.49 -0.61
C LEU A 107 1.71 -13.21 -0.33
N THR A 108 1.82 -14.36 0.32
CA THR A 108 0.74 -15.32 0.52
C THR A 108 0.31 -15.39 1.99
N HIS A 109 -0.67 -16.24 2.27
CA HIS A 109 -1.00 -16.65 3.63
C HIS A 109 0.21 -17.20 4.40
N ASP A 110 1.03 -18.02 3.75
CA ASP A 110 2.18 -18.68 4.40
C ASP A 110 3.23 -17.65 4.81
N ASP A 111 3.38 -16.58 4.03
CA ASP A 111 4.24 -15.44 4.37
C ASP A 111 3.70 -14.67 5.58
N LEU A 112 2.38 -14.46 5.64
CA LEU A 112 1.71 -13.83 6.77
C LEU A 112 1.90 -14.66 8.05
N CYS A 113 1.66 -15.98 8.00
CA CYS A 113 1.88 -16.88 9.13
C CYS A 113 3.35 -16.97 9.58
N ALA A 114 4.29 -16.79 8.66
CA ALA A 114 5.71 -16.76 8.96
C ALA A 114 6.24 -15.39 9.42
N GLY A 115 5.37 -14.40 9.60
CA GLY A 115 5.76 -13.04 10.02
C GLY A 115 6.53 -12.27 8.94
N ARG A 116 6.41 -12.67 7.67
CA ARG A 116 7.00 -12.01 6.50
C ARG A 116 6.01 -11.10 5.77
N ALA A 117 4.76 -11.04 6.19
CA ALA A 117 3.77 -10.19 5.56
C ALA A 117 2.73 -9.69 6.55
N LEU A 118 2.09 -8.58 6.20
CA LEU A 118 0.96 -8.02 6.92
C LEU A 118 -0.26 -7.95 6.00
N ALA A 119 -1.43 -8.05 6.62
CA ALA A 119 -2.69 -7.74 5.98
C ALA A 119 -2.87 -6.23 5.86
N ALA A 120 -3.63 -5.81 4.85
CA ALA A 120 -3.91 -4.40 4.62
C ALA A 120 -4.71 -3.75 5.78
N ASP A 121 -5.32 -4.52 6.69
CA ASP A 121 -6.09 -4.00 7.82
C ASP A 121 -5.24 -3.63 9.05
N PHE A 122 -3.90 -3.63 8.93
CA PHE A 122 -2.90 -3.37 9.97
C PHE A 122 -2.75 -4.46 11.04
N THR A 123 -3.75 -5.33 11.21
CA THR A 123 -3.85 -6.25 12.36
C THR A 123 -3.95 -7.72 11.99
N ASN A 124 -4.11 -8.05 10.71
CA ASN A 124 -4.45 -9.39 10.19
C ASN A 124 -5.79 -9.94 10.69
N GLN A 125 -6.62 -9.12 11.33
CA GLN A 125 -7.87 -9.58 11.94
C GLN A 125 -8.86 -10.05 10.87
N ALA A 126 -8.97 -9.31 9.76
CA ALA A 126 -9.85 -9.64 8.65
C ALA A 126 -9.52 -10.98 8.00
N TRP A 127 -8.27 -11.46 8.10
CA TRP A 127 -7.90 -12.79 7.61
C TRP A 127 -8.58 -13.91 8.38
N ARG A 128 -8.78 -13.75 9.69
CA ARG A 128 -9.58 -14.70 10.48
C ARG A 128 -11.06 -14.50 10.23
N ASP A 129 -11.53 -13.27 10.43
CA ASP A 129 -12.96 -12.99 10.58
C ASP A 129 -13.73 -13.06 9.25
N GLU A 130 -13.08 -12.70 8.14
CA GLU A 130 -13.74 -12.57 6.83
C GLU A 130 -13.23 -13.57 5.79
N LEU A 131 -11.99 -14.05 5.94
CA LEU A 131 -11.34 -14.90 4.94
C LEU A 131 -11.21 -16.36 5.38
N GLY A 132 -11.43 -16.67 6.66
CA GLY A 132 -11.43 -18.02 7.21
C GLY A 132 -10.05 -18.63 7.48
N TYR A 133 -8.99 -17.82 7.50
CA TYR A 133 -7.62 -18.25 7.83
C TYR A 133 -7.41 -18.21 9.35
N LEU A 134 -7.86 -19.25 10.05
CA LEU A 134 -7.93 -19.29 11.52
C LEU A 134 -6.55 -19.25 12.21
N ASP A 135 -5.49 -19.64 11.51
CA ASP A 135 -4.12 -19.66 11.98
C ASP A 135 -3.33 -18.37 11.71
N ALA A 136 -3.91 -17.41 10.96
CA ALA A 136 -3.28 -16.12 10.70
C ALA A 136 -2.95 -15.41 12.04
N PRO A 137 -1.70 -15.01 12.33
CA PRO A 137 -1.37 -14.26 13.55
C PRO A 137 -2.13 -12.93 13.56
N VAL A 138 -2.72 -12.58 14.71
CA VAL A 138 -3.46 -11.33 14.91
C VAL A 138 -2.67 -10.42 15.83
N TYR A 139 -2.63 -9.14 15.48
CA TYR A 139 -1.97 -8.10 16.24
C TYR A 139 -2.99 -7.08 16.74
N THR A 140 -2.72 -6.49 17.91
CA THR A 140 -3.23 -5.14 18.18
C THR A 140 -2.65 -4.15 17.16
N PRO A 141 -3.26 -2.97 16.95
CA PRO A 141 -2.73 -1.99 16.00
C PRO A 141 -1.26 -1.65 16.28
N GLN A 142 -0.91 -1.40 17.55
CA GLN A 142 0.45 -1.09 17.99
C GLN A 142 1.42 -2.24 17.70
N GLU A 143 1.01 -3.49 17.96
CA GLU A 143 1.83 -4.66 17.62
C GLU A 143 2.03 -4.81 16.11
N GLY A 144 1.01 -4.47 15.30
CA GLY A 144 1.12 -4.45 13.84
C GLY A 144 2.18 -3.45 13.36
N GLY A 145 2.22 -2.25 13.95
CA GLY A 145 3.24 -1.25 13.65
C GLY A 145 4.65 -1.72 14.00
N ARG A 146 4.80 -2.35 15.17
CA ARG A 146 6.07 -2.98 15.59
C ARG A 146 6.47 -4.14 14.66
N ALA A 147 5.50 -4.94 14.22
CA ALA A 147 5.74 -6.02 13.27
C ALA A 147 6.24 -5.48 11.92
N LEU A 148 5.69 -4.37 11.42
CA LEU A 148 6.19 -3.72 10.20
C LEU A 148 7.67 -3.32 10.35
N TRP A 149 8.07 -2.75 11.49
CA TRP A 149 9.46 -2.40 11.76
C TRP A 149 10.39 -3.61 11.80
N GLN A 150 9.99 -4.68 12.48
CA GLN A 150 10.80 -5.90 12.55
C GLN A 150 10.99 -6.52 11.16
N LEU A 151 9.92 -6.52 10.37
CA LEU A 151 9.94 -7.01 9.00
C LEU A 151 10.78 -6.13 8.06
N SER A 152 10.97 -4.84 8.37
CA SER A 152 11.74 -3.93 7.51
C SER A 152 13.25 -4.01 7.68
N GLN A 153 13.76 -4.61 8.76
CA GLN A 153 15.19 -4.63 9.06
C GLN A 153 16.11 -5.22 7.98
N PRO A 154 15.73 -6.28 7.24
CA PRO A 154 16.59 -6.85 6.20
C PRO A 154 16.44 -6.16 4.83
N HIS A 155 15.72 -5.04 4.74
CA HIS A 155 15.32 -4.41 3.48
C HIS A 155 15.74 -2.94 3.41
N ASP A 156 16.22 -2.50 2.25
CA ASP A 156 16.59 -1.10 2.01
C ASP A 156 15.35 -0.20 1.80
N PHE A 157 14.23 -0.80 1.41
CA PHE A 157 12.96 -0.10 1.18
C PHE A 157 11.78 -1.03 1.44
N VAL A 158 10.82 -0.59 2.26
CA VAL A 158 9.58 -1.32 2.50
C VAL A 158 8.39 -0.47 2.10
N PHE A 159 7.47 -1.07 1.34
CA PHE A 159 6.20 -0.46 0.96
C PHE A 159 5.05 -1.27 1.57
N PHE A 160 4.16 -0.57 2.26
CA PHE A 160 2.91 -1.13 2.80
C PHE A 160 1.73 -0.34 2.26
N GLU A 161 0.76 -1.03 1.66
CA GLU A 161 -0.47 -0.45 1.11
C GLU A 161 -1.66 -0.69 2.03
N HIS A 162 -2.44 0.36 2.28
CA HIS A 162 -3.74 0.29 2.93
C HIS A 162 -4.82 0.84 2.00
N TRP A 163 -5.79 0.01 1.61
CA TRP A 163 -6.83 0.37 0.63
C TRP A 163 -8.25 0.48 1.23
N GLN A 164 -8.45 0.13 2.50
CA GLN A 164 -9.81 0.02 3.06
C GLN A 164 -10.48 1.39 3.26
N THR A 165 -9.71 2.46 3.37
CA THR A 165 -10.21 3.85 3.39
C THR A 165 -11.09 4.16 2.18
N ASP A 166 -10.72 3.68 0.99
CA ASP A 166 -11.48 3.90 -0.24
C ASP A 166 -12.86 3.20 -0.21
N VAL A 167 -12.89 1.96 0.29
CA VAL A 167 -14.13 1.19 0.42
C VAL A 167 -15.09 1.83 1.43
N ILE A 168 -14.56 2.29 2.56
CA ILE A 168 -15.34 2.96 3.61
C ILE A 168 -15.84 4.33 3.13
N GLY A 169 -14.99 5.10 2.45
CA GLY A 169 -15.37 6.39 1.86
C GLY A 169 -16.55 6.25 0.89
N HIS A 170 -16.51 5.24 0.01
CA HIS A 170 -17.63 4.93 -0.89
C HIS A 170 -18.92 4.52 -0.17
N ALA A 171 -18.81 3.88 0.99
CA ALA A 171 -19.97 3.52 1.82
C ALA A 171 -20.55 4.72 2.60
N ALA A 172 -19.83 5.86 2.66
CA ALA A 172 -20.15 7.01 3.50
C ALA A 172 -20.37 6.63 4.98
N ASP A 173 -19.66 5.60 5.45
CA ASP A 173 -19.77 5.08 6.81
C ASP A 173 -18.79 5.82 7.73
N ARG A 174 -19.30 6.87 8.38
CA ARG A 174 -18.50 7.73 9.26
C ARG A 174 -17.96 6.98 10.48
N ASP A 175 -18.74 6.09 11.07
CA ASP A 175 -18.34 5.38 12.29
C ASP A 175 -17.23 4.37 11.96
N ALA A 176 -17.36 3.67 10.84
CA ALA A 176 -16.29 2.81 10.32
C ALA A 176 -15.03 3.61 9.96
N ALA A 177 -15.18 4.79 9.36
CA ALA A 177 -14.04 5.67 9.04
C ALA A 177 -13.27 6.10 10.30
N VAL A 178 -13.97 6.55 11.34
CA VAL A 178 -13.36 6.93 12.62
C VAL A 178 -12.66 5.73 13.28
N ALA A 179 -13.30 4.56 13.29
CA ALA A 179 -12.70 3.34 13.83
C ALA A 179 -11.43 2.92 13.07
N LEU A 180 -11.43 3.04 11.75
CA LEU A 180 -10.27 2.76 10.92
C LEU A 180 -9.13 3.75 11.18
N LEU A 181 -9.43 5.04 11.31
CA LEU A 181 -8.43 6.07 11.60
C LEU A 181 -7.80 5.88 12.98
N HIS A 182 -8.56 5.46 13.99
CA HIS A 182 -8.01 5.07 15.30
C HIS A 182 -7.10 3.83 15.20
N ARG A 183 -7.45 2.87 14.34
CA ARG A 183 -6.59 1.71 14.08
C ARG A 183 -5.28 2.14 13.42
N PHE A 184 -5.35 3.00 12.40
CA PHE A 184 -4.17 3.56 11.74
C PHE A 184 -3.29 4.35 12.71
N ASP A 185 -3.87 5.19 13.56
CA ASP A 185 -3.15 5.95 14.59
C ASP A 185 -2.38 5.01 15.54
N GLY A 186 -3.04 3.96 16.04
CA GLY A 186 -2.38 2.95 16.88
C GLY A 186 -1.26 2.20 16.14
N PHE A 187 -1.45 1.88 14.87
CA PHE A 187 -0.43 1.25 14.03
C PHE A 187 0.78 2.16 13.82
N LEU A 188 0.55 3.42 13.45
CA LEU A 188 1.61 4.40 13.26
C LEU A 188 2.37 4.66 14.57
N ALA A 189 1.66 4.77 15.69
CA ALA A 189 2.30 4.91 17.01
C ALA A 189 3.22 3.72 17.33
N GLY A 190 2.77 2.48 17.07
CA GLY A 190 3.59 1.28 17.27
C GLY A 190 4.81 1.21 16.36
N LEU A 191 4.68 1.67 15.11
CA LEU A 191 5.79 1.77 14.17
C LEU A 191 6.82 2.81 14.65
N LEU A 192 6.38 4.03 14.98
CA LEU A 192 7.26 5.12 15.38
C LEU A 192 7.95 4.87 16.74
N ASP A 193 7.30 4.13 17.65
CA ASP A 193 7.88 3.70 18.93
C ASP A 193 9.04 2.70 18.75
N ALA A 194 8.97 1.87 17.70
CA ALA A 194 9.99 0.86 17.44
C ALA A 194 11.07 1.28 16.44
N ALA A 195 10.75 2.18 15.51
CA ALA A 195 11.63 2.57 14.42
C ALA A 195 12.86 3.35 14.90
N ASP A 196 14.02 3.03 14.31
CA ASP A 196 15.19 3.89 14.38
C ASP A 196 15.04 5.05 13.39
N LEU A 197 14.46 6.15 13.88
CA LEU A 197 14.23 7.37 13.10
C LEU A 197 15.51 8.19 12.85
N GLU A 198 16.66 7.84 13.46
CA GLU A 198 17.93 8.47 13.12
C GLU A 198 18.45 7.99 11.76
N ASN A 199 18.17 6.73 11.42
CA ASN A 199 18.64 6.08 10.19
C ASN A 199 17.52 5.68 9.22
N THR A 200 16.25 5.88 9.59
CA THR A 200 15.08 5.49 8.78
C THR A 200 14.13 6.66 8.56
N LEU A 201 13.75 6.88 7.29
CA LEU A 201 12.67 7.79 6.94
C LEU A 201 11.34 7.01 6.82
N VAL A 202 10.35 7.41 7.61
CA VAL A 202 8.97 6.92 7.47
C VAL A 202 8.16 7.92 6.65
N ILE A 203 7.57 7.46 5.55
CA ILE A 203 6.70 8.27 4.68
C ILE A 203 5.28 7.71 4.75
N VAL A 204 4.32 8.57 5.09
CA VAL A 204 2.89 8.30 4.98
C VAL A 204 2.34 9.19 3.88
N ASN A 205 1.67 8.60 2.90
CA ASN A 205 1.07 9.33 1.80
C ASN A 205 -0.25 8.68 1.38
N SER A 206 -1.07 9.42 0.64
CA SER A 206 -2.31 8.98 0.04
C SER A 206 -2.27 9.26 -1.46
N ASP A 207 -2.82 8.34 -2.26
CA ASP A 207 -2.95 8.51 -3.71
C ASP A 207 -4.09 9.45 -4.09
N HIS A 208 -5.12 9.57 -3.26
CA HIS A 208 -6.18 10.57 -3.36
C HIS A 208 -7.06 10.60 -2.10
N GLY A 209 -7.84 11.68 -1.97
CA GLY A 209 -8.91 11.79 -0.99
C GLY A 209 -10.12 10.90 -1.29
N ASN A 210 -10.88 10.51 -0.25
CA ASN A 210 -12.20 9.86 -0.34
C ASN A 210 -12.92 9.83 1.03
N VAL A 211 -12.20 9.48 2.10
CA VAL A 211 -12.79 9.19 3.42
C VAL A 211 -12.92 10.43 4.31
N GLU A 212 -12.21 11.51 3.98
CA GLU A 212 -12.31 12.83 4.63
C GLU A 212 -13.60 13.58 4.34
#